data_AF-A0A4U7F224-F1
#
_entry.id   AF-A0A4U7F224-F1
#
_cell.length_a   1.000
_cell.length_b   1.000
_cell.length_c   1.000
_cell.angle_alpha   90.00
_cell.angle_beta   90.00
_cell.angle_gamma   90.00
#
_symmetry.space_group_name_H-M   'P 1'
#
loop_
_entity.id
_entity.type
_entity.pdbx_description
1 polymer ?
#
loop_
_entity_poly.entity_id
_entity_poly.type
_entity_poly.pdbx_seq_one_letter_code
_entity_poly.pdbx_strand_id
1 'polypeptide(L)'
;ADEVATLVTENFHATFPLDTGQFTEVFDDVDERRFGQTQTEYKEWAVDRLQDYHTTTVTYTGDNNVTYNKTCEPNLSDISVQSIEPVYLPEVRQTTDLGEYTYPYEYYAAGPSRVTEEDGIHRCVHCETSGVDETYTYCPNCGAIACDTHIKTERLEGEPVCTGCAVTERFALKTKYFYDEENLDAFRKEYAEMPIHEKAMENKLLAGGSVVATLLFVLSVLVIGGII
;
A
#
# COMPACT_ATOMS: atom_id res chain seq x y z
N ALA A 1 -14.22 9.29 4.48
CA ALA A 1 -14.92 10.59 4.61
C ALA A 1 -14.53 11.34 5.88
N ASP A 2 -14.16 10.66 6.96
CA ASP A 2 -13.86 11.29 8.25
C ASP A 2 -12.43 11.86 8.33
N GLU A 3 -11.42 11.14 7.83
CA GLU A 3 -10.01 11.52 8.01
C GLU A 3 -9.63 12.85 7.37
N VAL A 4 -10.14 13.15 6.17
CA VAL A 4 -9.89 14.44 5.50
C VAL A 4 -10.59 15.59 6.24
N ALA A 5 -11.81 15.36 6.74
CA ALA A 5 -12.54 16.36 7.51
C ALA A 5 -11.83 16.64 8.86
N THR A 6 -11.34 15.60 9.53
CA THR A 6 -10.50 15.71 10.72
C THR A 6 -9.21 16.46 10.41
N LEU A 7 -8.51 16.10 9.32
CA LEU A 7 -7.30 16.77 8.86
C LEU A 7 -7.52 18.28 8.71
N VAL A 8 -8.60 18.69 8.05
CA VAL A 8 -8.95 20.11 7.87
C VAL A 8 -9.29 20.77 9.20
N THR A 9 -10.18 20.16 9.99
CA THR A 9 -10.70 20.76 11.23
C THR A 9 -9.60 20.95 12.27
N GLU A 10 -8.71 19.97 12.43
CA GLU A 10 -7.61 20.03 13.39
C GLU A 10 -6.55 21.05 12.99
N ASN A 11 -6.37 21.30 11.69
CA ASN A 11 -5.33 22.20 11.16
C ASN A 11 -5.86 23.56 10.71
N PHE A 12 -7.16 23.84 10.88
CA PHE A 12 -7.81 25.08 10.42
C PHE A 12 -7.16 26.37 10.97
N HIS A 13 -6.59 26.27 12.17
CA HIS A 13 -5.90 27.37 12.86
C HIS A 13 -4.57 27.78 12.18
N ALA A 14 -4.04 26.97 11.26
CA ALA A 14 -2.74 27.16 10.62
C ALA A 14 -2.86 27.48 9.12
N THR A 15 -3.98 28.08 8.71
CA THR A 15 -4.20 28.50 7.31
C THR A 15 -3.30 29.67 6.92
N PHE A 16 -2.95 29.74 5.64
CA PHE A 16 -2.17 30.84 5.05
C PHE A 16 -2.77 31.26 3.70
N PRO A 17 -2.56 32.50 3.25
CA PRO A 17 -3.04 32.96 1.95
C PRO A 17 -2.49 32.09 0.81
N LEU A 18 -3.37 31.63 -0.08
CA LEU A 18 -2.97 30.90 -1.27
C LEU A 18 -2.31 31.85 -2.27
N ASP A 19 -1.05 31.59 -2.59
CA ASP A 19 -0.34 32.18 -3.72
C ASP A 19 0.09 31.04 -4.64
N THR A 20 -0.57 30.91 -5.80
CA THR A 20 -0.31 29.82 -6.73
C THR A 20 1.02 29.97 -7.46
N GLY A 21 1.54 31.20 -7.60
CA GLY A 21 2.78 31.47 -8.31
C GLY A 21 3.98 30.76 -7.70
N GLN A 22 4.03 30.69 -6.37
CA GLN A 22 5.13 30.02 -5.65
C GLN A 22 5.20 28.50 -5.92
N PHE A 23 4.07 27.87 -6.26
CA PHE A 23 4.02 26.42 -6.46
C PHE A 23 4.45 26.02 -7.87
N THR A 24 4.23 26.89 -8.86
CA THR A 24 4.64 26.63 -10.24
C THR A 24 6.15 26.53 -10.45
N GLU A 25 6.95 26.97 -9.47
CA GLU A 25 8.42 26.81 -9.48
C GLU A 25 8.88 25.43 -8.98
N VAL A 26 8.02 24.71 -8.25
CA VAL A 26 8.36 23.46 -7.54
C VAL A 26 7.63 22.25 -8.12
N PHE A 27 6.39 22.44 -8.58
CA PHE A 27 5.55 21.38 -9.12
C PHE A 27 5.49 21.46 -10.64
N ASP A 28 5.43 20.30 -11.30
CA ASP A 28 5.31 20.19 -12.75
C ASP A 28 3.96 20.72 -13.27
N ASP A 29 2.90 20.59 -12.47
CA ASP A 29 1.54 21.08 -12.76
C ASP A 29 0.86 21.58 -11.48
N VAL A 30 0.06 22.64 -11.61
CA VAL A 30 -0.70 23.24 -10.49
C VAL A 30 -2.08 23.63 -11.00
N ASP A 31 -3.11 23.01 -10.43
CA ASP A 31 -4.51 23.32 -10.71
C ASP A 31 -5.21 23.88 -9.47
N GLU A 32 -5.98 24.96 -9.64
CA GLU A 32 -6.83 25.53 -8.61
C GLU A 32 -8.30 25.28 -8.96
N ARG A 33 -8.92 24.34 -8.24
CA ARG A 33 -10.34 24.04 -8.42
C ARG A 33 -11.20 25.08 -7.72
N ARG A 34 -12.04 25.77 -8.47
CA ARG A 34 -12.98 26.75 -7.90
C ARG A 34 -14.07 26.06 -7.08
N PHE A 35 -14.49 26.71 -6.00
CA PHE A 35 -15.72 26.36 -5.30
C PHE A 35 -16.91 26.49 -6.25
N GLY A 36 -17.70 25.42 -6.36
CA GLY A 36 -18.79 25.32 -7.34
C GLY A 36 -20.07 26.04 -6.94
N GLN A 37 -20.18 26.50 -5.70
CA GLN A 37 -21.38 27.15 -5.15
C GLN A 37 -21.06 28.56 -4.66
N THR A 38 -22.12 29.38 -4.60
CA THR A 38 -22.10 30.69 -3.97
C THR A 38 -22.14 30.59 -2.45
N GLN A 39 -21.78 31.67 -1.77
CA GLN A 39 -21.86 31.73 -0.30
C GLN A 39 -23.28 31.48 0.21
N THR A 40 -24.31 31.94 -0.51
CA THR A 40 -25.71 31.73 -0.14
C THR A 40 -26.08 30.26 -0.22
N GLU A 41 -25.72 29.58 -1.31
CA GLU A 41 -25.98 28.14 -1.49
C GLU A 41 -25.27 27.30 -0.40
N TYR A 42 -24.03 27.65 -0.04
CA TYR A 42 -23.35 26.99 1.07
C TYR A 42 -24.03 27.25 2.43
N LYS A 43 -24.62 28.44 2.64
CA LYS A 43 -25.38 28.74 3.88
C LYS A 43 -26.67 27.93 3.94
N GLU A 44 -27.43 27.91 2.85
CA GLU A 44 -28.66 27.12 2.76
C GLU A 44 -28.35 25.63 2.97
N TRP A 45 -27.32 25.11 2.31
CA TRP A 45 -26.85 23.73 2.52
C TRP A 45 -26.49 23.44 3.99
N ALA A 46 -25.81 24.36 4.67
CA ALA A 46 -25.46 24.19 6.08
C ALA A 46 -26.69 24.24 6.99
N VAL A 47 -27.66 25.12 6.71
CA VAL A 47 -28.92 25.22 7.46
C VAL A 47 -29.72 23.94 7.34
N ASP A 48 -29.91 23.43 6.11
CA ASP A 48 -30.65 22.19 5.84
C ASP A 48 -30.03 21.02 6.62
N ARG A 49 -28.69 20.90 6.60
CA ARG A 49 -27.98 19.82 7.29
C ARG A 49 -28.09 19.90 8.81
N LEU A 50 -28.09 21.12 9.37
CA LEU A 50 -28.31 21.33 10.81
C LEU A 50 -29.76 21.06 11.22
N GLN A 51 -30.72 21.43 10.37
CA GLN A 51 -32.14 21.15 10.58
C GLN A 51 -32.40 19.64 10.61
N ASP A 52 -31.86 18.91 9.64
CA ASP A 52 -31.92 17.45 9.58
C ASP A 52 -31.26 16.82 10.81
N TYR A 53 -30.05 17.24 11.15
CA TYR A 53 -29.28 16.69 12.27
C TYR A 53 -30.01 16.83 13.62
N HIS A 54 -30.74 17.94 13.81
CA HIS A 54 -31.49 18.22 15.02
C HIS A 54 -32.96 17.80 14.97
N THR A 55 -33.43 17.27 13.83
CA THR A 55 -34.78 16.73 13.71
C THR A 55 -34.91 15.45 14.53
N THR A 56 -35.92 15.39 15.39
CA THR A 56 -36.17 14.23 16.25
C THR A 56 -37.65 13.88 16.31
N THR A 57 -37.95 12.59 16.34
CA THR A 57 -39.32 12.11 16.58
C THR A 57 -39.48 11.80 18.05
N VAL A 58 -40.37 12.53 18.72
CA VAL A 58 -40.70 12.29 20.12
C VAL A 58 -42.03 11.55 20.24
N THR A 59 -42.08 10.62 21.18
CA THR A 59 -43.29 9.90 21.55
C THR A 59 -43.80 10.45 22.88
N TYR A 60 -45.08 10.81 22.95
CA TYR A 60 -45.71 11.27 24.18
C TYR A 60 -47.13 10.72 24.32
N THR A 61 -47.58 10.52 25.55
CA THR A 61 -48.95 10.07 25.84
C THR A 61 -49.78 11.27 26.29
N GLY A 62 -50.88 11.53 25.60
CA GLY A 62 -51.80 12.61 25.93
C GLY A 62 -52.69 12.28 27.13
N ASP A 63 -53.39 13.29 27.68
CA ASP A 63 -54.29 13.16 28.83
C ASP A 63 -55.46 12.18 28.60
N ASN A 64 -55.74 11.84 27.34
CA ASN A 64 -56.69 10.81 26.92
C ASN A 64 -56.11 9.38 26.95
N ASN A 65 -54.89 9.20 27.48
CA ASN A 65 -54.16 7.93 27.56
C ASN A 65 -53.86 7.30 26.18
N VAL A 66 -53.78 8.12 25.13
CA VAL A 66 -53.38 7.71 23.78
C VAL A 66 -51.95 8.18 23.53
N THR A 67 -51.13 7.30 22.96
CA THR A 67 -49.75 7.60 22.59
C THR A 67 -49.68 8.17 21.18
N TYR A 68 -49.00 9.30 21.03
CA TYR A 68 -48.78 10.01 19.78
C TYR A 68 -47.29 10.10 19.48
N ASN A 69 -46.96 10.17 18.19
CA ASN A 69 -45.62 10.51 17.72
C ASN A 69 -45.68 11.88 17.05
N LYS A 70 -44.67 12.71 17.32
CA LYS A 70 -44.50 14.02 16.68
C LYS A 70 -43.06 14.16 16.22
N THR A 71 -42.88 14.42 14.92
CA THR A 71 -41.60 14.88 14.38
C THR A 71 -41.45 16.36 14.74
N CYS A 72 -40.38 16.65 15.46
CA CYS A 72 -39.99 17.99 15.87
C CYS A 72 -38.75 18.38 15.07
N GLU A 73 -38.89 19.40 14.25
CA GLU A 73 -37.87 19.94 13.37
C GLU A 73 -37.65 21.41 13.76
N PRO A 74 -36.40 21.87 13.93
CA PRO A 74 -36.12 23.29 14.16
C PRO A 74 -36.64 24.16 13.01
N ASN A 75 -37.10 25.38 13.29
CA ASN A 75 -37.44 26.30 12.20
C ASN A 75 -36.17 26.92 11.61
N LEU A 76 -36.24 27.40 10.36
CA LEU A 76 -35.13 28.11 9.73
C LEU A 76 -34.68 29.35 10.53
N SER A 77 -35.59 29.99 11.27
CA SER A 77 -35.27 31.12 12.15
C SER A 77 -34.49 30.72 13.40
N ASP A 78 -34.51 29.44 13.78
CA ASP A 78 -33.82 28.92 14.96
C ASP A 78 -32.35 28.58 14.65
N ILE A 79 -31.98 28.53 13.37
CA ILE A 79 -30.64 28.20 12.88
C ILE A 79 -29.98 29.46 12.34
N SER A 80 -28.77 29.75 12.79
CA SER A 80 -27.99 30.91 12.35
C SER A 80 -26.57 30.51 11.99
N VAL A 81 -26.20 30.72 10.73
CA VAL A 81 -24.83 30.51 10.23
C VAL A 81 -24.10 31.85 10.28
N GLN A 82 -23.12 31.94 11.19
CA GLN A 82 -22.37 33.18 11.45
C GLN A 82 -21.38 33.50 10.32
N SER A 83 -20.54 32.53 9.98
CA SER A 83 -19.54 32.65 8.93
C SER A 83 -19.47 31.36 8.11
N ILE A 84 -19.00 31.50 6.87
CA ILE A 84 -18.55 30.40 6.03
C ILE A 84 -17.16 30.80 5.56
N GLU A 85 -16.17 30.00 5.94
CA GLU A 85 -14.78 30.23 5.62
C GLU A 85 -14.31 29.12 4.66
N PRO A 86 -14.26 29.40 3.35
CA PRO A 86 -13.76 28.44 2.39
C PRO A 86 -12.25 28.31 2.55
N VAL A 87 -11.77 27.07 2.59
CA VAL A 87 -10.33 26.76 2.66
C VAL A 87 -9.97 25.80 1.53
N TYR A 88 -8.83 26.06 0.91
CA TYR A 88 -8.23 25.13 -0.04
C TYR A 88 -7.41 24.10 0.74
N LEU A 89 -7.64 22.83 0.44
CA LEU A 89 -6.82 21.73 0.92
C LEU A 89 -5.95 21.24 -0.25
N PRO A 90 -4.61 21.37 -0.17
CA PRO A 90 -3.72 20.85 -1.21
C PRO A 90 -3.86 19.33 -1.36
N GLU A 91 -4.11 18.90 -2.60
CA GLU A 91 -3.98 17.52 -3.07
C GLU A 91 -2.64 17.41 -3.78
N VAL A 92 -1.68 16.69 -3.19
CA VAL A 92 -0.35 16.49 -3.76
C VAL A 92 -0.34 15.15 -4.47
N ARG A 93 0.03 15.19 -5.76
CA ARG A 93 0.16 14.00 -6.61
C ARG A 93 1.59 13.89 -7.09
N GLN A 94 2.20 12.75 -6.82
CA GLN A 94 3.54 12.41 -7.27
C GLN A 94 3.47 11.13 -8.08
N THR A 95 4.27 11.08 -9.14
CA THR A 95 4.49 9.86 -9.91
C THR A 95 5.98 9.57 -9.95
N THR A 96 6.37 8.34 -9.61
CA THR A 96 7.78 7.92 -9.62
C THR A 96 7.96 6.77 -10.61
N ASP A 97 8.76 7.00 -11.65
CA ASP A 97 9.12 5.97 -12.63
C ASP A 97 10.33 5.18 -12.15
N LEU A 98 10.18 3.85 -12.07
CA LEU A 98 11.22 2.91 -11.71
C LEU A 98 11.25 1.78 -12.74
N GLY A 99 12.25 1.81 -13.62
CA GLY A 99 12.40 0.82 -14.68
C GLY A 99 11.19 0.79 -15.61
N GLU A 100 10.46 -0.33 -15.61
CA GLU A 100 9.27 -0.56 -16.43
C GLU A 100 7.95 -0.17 -15.73
N TYR A 101 8.02 0.26 -14.46
CA TYR A 101 6.85 0.55 -13.63
C TYR A 101 6.77 2.01 -13.22
N THR A 102 5.54 2.48 -13.03
CA THR A 102 5.21 3.83 -12.60
C THR A 102 4.39 3.76 -11.32
N TYR A 103 4.84 4.46 -10.28
CA TYR A 103 4.27 4.41 -8.94
C TYR A 103 3.61 5.73 -8.55
N PRO A 104 2.28 5.80 -8.48
CA PRO A 104 1.57 6.97 -7.98
C PRO A 104 1.66 7.05 -6.46
N TYR A 105 1.76 8.28 -5.95
CA TYR A 105 1.63 8.58 -4.53
C TYR A 105 0.83 9.88 -4.40
N GLU A 106 -0.37 9.78 -3.81
CA GLU A 106 -1.34 10.88 -3.73
C GLU A 106 -1.77 11.09 -2.28
N TYR A 107 -1.76 12.33 -1.82
CA TYR A 107 -2.15 12.65 -0.45
C TYR A 107 -2.69 14.08 -0.30
N TYR A 108 -3.59 14.27 0.66
CA TYR A 108 -3.97 15.59 1.14
C TYR A 108 -3.02 16.06 2.23
N ALA A 109 -2.62 17.34 2.17
CA ALA A 109 -1.68 17.93 3.11
C ALA A 109 -2.31 19.10 3.87
N ALA A 110 -2.18 19.11 5.19
CA ALA A 110 -2.49 20.26 6.04
C ALA A 110 -1.32 20.52 7.00
N GLY A 111 -0.38 21.36 6.55
CA GLY A 111 0.86 21.63 7.28
C GLY A 111 1.71 20.35 7.44
N PRO A 112 2.08 19.96 8.68
CA PRO A 112 2.85 18.74 8.93
C PRO A 112 2.00 17.46 8.85
N SER A 113 0.67 17.58 8.83
CA SER A 113 -0.27 16.47 8.83
C SER A 113 -0.67 16.11 7.39
N ARG A 114 -0.89 14.82 7.14
CA ARG A 114 -1.33 14.34 5.83
C ARG A 114 -2.25 13.13 5.94
N VAL A 115 -3.08 12.95 4.93
CA VAL A 115 -3.89 11.75 4.72
C VAL A 115 -3.58 11.23 3.32
N THR A 116 -3.07 10.01 3.25
CA THR A 116 -2.73 9.36 1.97
C THR A 116 -4.00 8.84 1.29
N GLU A 117 -4.21 9.22 0.04
CA GLU A 117 -5.31 8.72 -0.79
C GLU A 117 -4.87 7.53 -1.64
N GLU A 118 -3.68 7.61 -2.25
CA GLU A 118 -3.07 6.52 -2.99
C GLU A 118 -1.61 6.31 -2.58
N ASP A 119 -1.25 5.06 -2.29
CA ASP A 119 0.13 4.64 -2.05
C ASP A 119 0.48 3.47 -2.96
N GLY A 120 0.98 3.78 -4.16
CA GLY A 120 1.46 2.80 -5.11
C GLY A 120 2.80 2.18 -4.70
N ILE A 121 3.58 2.86 -3.86
CA ILE A 121 4.91 2.40 -3.41
C ILE A 121 4.73 1.22 -2.44
N HIS A 122 3.80 1.30 -1.49
CA HIS A 122 3.47 0.21 -0.58
C HIS A 122 2.40 -0.73 -1.16
N ARG A 123 2.60 -1.15 -2.42
CA ARG A 123 1.72 -2.09 -3.12
C ARG A 123 2.54 -3.01 -4.02
N CYS A 124 2.38 -4.32 -3.85
CA CYS A 124 3.03 -5.30 -4.71
C CYS A 124 2.42 -5.28 -6.11
N VAL A 125 3.24 -5.08 -7.15
CA VAL A 125 2.76 -5.05 -8.55
C VAL A 125 2.23 -6.39 -9.07
N HIS A 126 2.56 -7.51 -8.42
CA HIS A 126 2.19 -8.84 -8.87
C HIS A 126 0.92 -9.40 -8.24
N CYS A 127 0.51 -8.88 -7.08
CA CYS A 127 -0.66 -9.41 -6.35
C CYS A 127 -1.47 -8.35 -5.60
N GLU A 128 -1.14 -7.07 -5.77
CA GLU A 128 -1.85 -5.92 -5.19
C GLU A 128 -1.89 -5.87 -3.64
N THR A 129 -1.20 -6.80 -2.96
CA THR A 129 -0.99 -6.74 -1.51
C THR A 129 -0.42 -5.37 -1.15
N SER A 130 -1.14 -4.65 -0.31
CA SER A 130 -0.87 -3.24 0.03
C SER A 130 -0.92 -3.02 1.54
N GLY A 131 -0.21 -1.99 2.00
CA GLY A 131 -0.25 -1.56 3.40
C GLY A 131 1.15 -1.33 3.99
N VAL A 132 1.24 -0.41 4.95
CA VAL A 132 2.52 -0.03 5.58
C VAL A 132 3.10 -1.09 6.51
N ASP A 133 2.30 -2.07 6.91
CA ASP A 133 2.73 -3.17 7.77
C ASP A 133 3.43 -4.31 7.01
N GLU A 134 3.39 -4.26 5.67
CA GLU A 134 4.01 -5.27 4.80
C GLU A 134 5.43 -4.85 4.40
N THR A 135 6.30 -5.84 4.15
CA THR A 135 7.65 -5.59 3.63
C THR A 135 7.64 -5.67 2.11
N TYR A 136 8.21 -4.64 1.48
CA TYR A 136 8.37 -4.56 0.04
C TYR A 136 9.84 -4.45 -0.34
N THR A 137 10.21 -5.13 -1.41
CA THR A 137 11.58 -5.11 -1.96
C THR A 137 11.55 -4.63 -3.40
N TYR A 138 12.48 -3.71 -3.70
CA TYR A 138 12.73 -3.21 -5.04
C TYR A 138 13.52 -4.24 -5.87
N CYS A 139 13.08 -4.46 -7.11
CA CYS A 139 13.78 -5.28 -8.10
C CYS A 139 14.61 -4.37 -9.02
N PRO A 140 15.96 -4.40 -8.94
CA PRO A 140 16.83 -3.60 -9.81
C PRO A 140 16.73 -3.94 -11.31
N ASN A 141 16.25 -5.15 -11.66
CA ASN A 141 16.17 -5.59 -13.06
C ASN A 141 15.09 -4.86 -13.86
N CYS A 142 13.84 -4.88 -13.37
CA CYS A 142 12.70 -4.28 -14.07
C CYS A 142 12.07 -3.09 -13.33
N GLY A 143 12.55 -2.77 -12.13
CA GLY A 143 12.04 -1.69 -11.31
C GLY A 143 10.80 -2.02 -10.46
N ALA A 144 10.36 -3.28 -10.45
CA ALA A 144 9.20 -3.72 -9.68
C ALA A 144 9.41 -3.58 -8.16
N ILE A 145 8.41 -3.07 -7.44
CA ILE A 145 8.25 -3.20 -6.00
C ILE A 145 7.37 -4.42 -5.71
N ALA A 146 7.93 -5.41 -5.00
CA ALA A 146 7.29 -6.71 -4.79
C ALA A 146 7.30 -7.11 -3.30
N CYS A 147 6.24 -7.80 -2.86
CA CYS A 147 6.20 -8.39 -1.52
C CYS A 147 7.12 -9.60 -1.41
N ASP A 148 7.36 -10.08 -0.18
CA ASP A 148 8.25 -11.20 0.14
C ASP A 148 7.97 -12.50 -0.67
N THR A 149 6.72 -12.72 -1.05
CA THR A 149 6.34 -13.88 -1.86
C THR A 149 6.78 -13.74 -3.31
N HIS A 150 6.78 -12.53 -3.86
CA HIS A 150 7.09 -12.24 -5.25
C HIS A 150 8.50 -11.68 -5.48
N ILE A 151 9.30 -11.52 -4.42
CA ILE A 151 10.74 -11.30 -4.54
C ILE A 151 11.52 -12.59 -4.29
N LYS A 152 12.59 -12.79 -5.04
CA LYS A 152 13.54 -13.90 -4.92
C LYS A 152 14.95 -13.34 -5.01
N THR A 153 15.93 -14.16 -4.67
CA THR A 153 17.33 -13.80 -4.83
C THR A 153 17.84 -14.34 -6.15
N GLU A 154 18.36 -13.45 -6.98
CA GLU A 154 19.08 -13.78 -8.20
C GLU A 154 20.30 -14.63 -7.82
N ARG A 155 20.53 -15.73 -8.55
CA ARG A 155 21.52 -16.72 -8.12
C ARG A 155 22.95 -16.28 -8.36
N LEU A 156 23.27 -15.60 -9.46
CA LEU A 156 24.65 -15.29 -9.84
C LEU A 156 25.23 -14.10 -9.04
N GLU A 157 24.48 -13.02 -8.93
CA GLU A 157 24.82 -11.73 -8.32
C GLU A 157 24.36 -11.63 -6.87
N GLY A 158 23.33 -12.40 -6.48
CA GLY A 158 22.81 -12.40 -5.10
C GLY A 158 21.90 -11.22 -4.78
N GLU A 159 21.50 -10.45 -5.79
CA GLU A 159 20.62 -9.30 -5.66
C GLU A 159 19.13 -9.71 -5.79
N PRO A 160 18.17 -8.85 -5.37
CA PRO A 160 16.75 -9.16 -5.50
C PRO A 160 16.30 -9.24 -6.96
N VAL A 161 15.41 -10.19 -7.27
CA VAL A 161 14.72 -10.30 -8.56
C VAL A 161 13.25 -10.65 -8.33
N CYS A 162 12.33 -9.96 -9.01
CA CYS A 162 10.92 -10.25 -8.88
C CYS A 162 10.52 -11.48 -9.71
N THR A 163 9.48 -12.18 -9.29
CA THR A 163 8.96 -13.36 -10.01
C THR A 163 8.36 -13.01 -11.36
N GLY A 164 8.07 -11.74 -11.63
CA GLY A 164 7.53 -11.29 -12.92
C GLY A 164 8.57 -11.17 -14.03
N CYS A 165 9.81 -10.79 -13.70
CA CYS A 165 10.89 -10.68 -14.70
C CYS A 165 11.91 -11.82 -14.63
N ALA A 166 11.98 -12.56 -13.52
CA ALA A 166 12.99 -13.58 -13.34
C ALA A 166 12.90 -14.70 -14.40
N VAL A 167 14.04 -15.00 -15.04
CA VAL A 167 14.24 -16.24 -15.78
C VAL A 167 14.55 -17.36 -14.78
N THR A 168 14.01 -18.56 -15.01
CA THR A 168 14.14 -19.65 -14.03
C THR A 168 14.56 -20.98 -14.64
N GLU A 169 15.36 -21.74 -13.89
CA GLU A 169 15.70 -23.13 -14.21
C GLU A 169 15.90 -23.94 -12.91
N ARG A 170 15.77 -25.27 -13.00
CA ARG A 170 15.96 -26.17 -11.87
C ARG A 170 17.39 -26.70 -11.81
N PHE A 171 18.08 -26.40 -10.71
CA PHE A 171 19.39 -26.96 -10.37
C PHE A 171 19.30 -27.70 -9.03
N ALA A 172 19.84 -28.92 -8.94
CA ALA A 172 19.72 -29.77 -7.76
C ALA A 172 18.28 -29.89 -7.22
N LEU A 173 17.32 -30.09 -8.12
CA LEU A 173 15.87 -30.15 -7.86
C LEU A 173 15.22 -28.86 -7.33
N LYS A 174 15.96 -27.77 -7.16
CA LYS A 174 15.45 -26.47 -6.68
C LYS A 174 15.43 -25.44 -7.81
N THR A 175 14.34 -24.69 -7.92
CA THR A 175 14.24 -23.56 -8.86
C THR A 175 15.21 -22.45 -8.43
N LYS A 176 15.99 -21.97 -9.39
CA LYS A 176 16.87 -20.82 -9.30
C LYS A 176 16.32 -19.71 -10.18
N TYR A 177 16.63 -18.47 -9.81
CA TYR A 177 16.11 -17.26 -10.42
C TYR A 177 17.30 -16.44 -10.94
N PHE A 178 17.14 -15.87 -12.12
CA PHE A 178 18.16 -15.12 -12.86
C PHE A 178 17.53 -13.85 -13.45
N TYR A 179 18.35 -12.84 -13.71
CA TYR A 179 17.86 -11.61 -14.35
C TYR A 179 17.43 -11.83 -15.79
N ASP A 180 18.22 -12.60 -16.53
CA ASP A 180 17.99 -12.87 -17.94
C ASP A 180 18.59 -14.23 -18.33
N GLU A 181 18.48 -14.55 -19.62
CA GLU A 181 19.04 -15.77 -20.21
C GLU A 181 20.59 -15.77 -20.20
N GLU A 182 21.25 -14.60 -20.20
CA GLU A 182 22.71 -14.50 -20.18
C GLU A 182 23.26 -14.90 -18.80
N ASN A 183 22.67 -14.38 -17.72
CA ASN A 183 22.96 -14.78 -16.35
C ASN A 183 22.71 -16.28 -16.15
N LEU A 184 21.60 -16.80 -16.71
CA LEU A 184 21.31 -18.23 -16.66
C LEU A 184 22.37 -19.05 -17.40
N ASP A 185 22.75 -18.66 -18.61
CA ASP A 185 23.76 -19.35 -19.41
C ASP A 185 25.16 -19.29 -18.81
N ALA A 186 25.52 -18.17 -18.19
CA ALA A 186 26.74 -18.05 -17.40
C ALA A 186 26.74 -19.05 -16.25
N PHE A 187 25.65 -19.09 -15.47
CA PHE A 187 25.53 -20.04 -14.37
C PHE A 187 25.49 -21.50 -14.84
N ARG A 188 24.89 -21.82 -16.00
CA ARG A 188 24.93 -23.17 -16.58
C ARG A 188 26.36 -23.65 -16.83
N LYS A 189 27.23 -22.78 -17.34
CA LYS A 189 28.64 -23.10 -17.60
C LYS A 189 29.38 -23.34 -16.30
N GLU A 190 29.25 -22.44 -15.32
CA GLU A 190 29.83 -22.62 -13.99
C GLU A 190 29.33 -23.90 -13.34
N TYR A 191 28.01 -24.13 -13.37
CA TYR A 191 27.40 -25.32 -12.81
C TYR A 191 27.91 -26.59 -13.49
N ALA A 192 28.16 -26.61 -14.80
CA ALA A 192 28.71 -27.78 -15.47
C ALA A 192 30.10 -28.16 -14.92
N GLU A 193 30.94 -27.16 -14.64
CA GLU A 193 32.31 -27.31 -14.15
C GLU A 193 32.39 -27.60 -12.63
N MET A 194 31.34 -27.28 -11.86
CA MET A 194 31.31 -27.48 -10.42
C MET A 194 31.49 -28.96 -10.01
N PRO A 195 32.28 -29.22 -8.94
CA PRO A 195 32.29 -30.51 -8.25
C PRO A 195 30.91 -30.96 -7.77
N ILE A 196 30.72 -32.27 -7.63
CA ILE A 196 29.42 -32.88 -7.23
C ILE A 196 28.92 -32.33 -5.89
N HIS A 197 29.82 -32.06 -4.94
CA HIS A 197 29.43 -31.56 -3.62
C HIS A 197 28.88 -30.12 -3.68
N GLU A 198 29.48 -29.24 -4.50
CA GLU A 198 28.97 -27.88 -4.74
C GLU A 198 27.63 -27.92 -5.48
N LYS A 199 27.51 -28.78 -6.50
CA LYS A 199 26.24 -29.03 -7.19
C LYS A 199 25.13 -29.45 -6.23
N ALA A 200 25.43 -30.32 -5.27
CA ALA A 200 24.48 -30.74 -4.25
C ALA A 200 24.10 -29.59 -3.30
N MET A 201 25.07 -28.74 -2.93
CA MET A 201 24.85 -27.59 -2.04
C MET A 201 23.90 -26.52 -2.60
N GLU A 202 23.65 -26.50 -3.91
CA GLU A 202 22.61 -25.66 -4.51
C GLU A 202 21.22 -25.91 -3.90
N ASN A 203 21.00 -27.11 -3.35
CA ASN A 203 19.84 -27.42 -2.54
C ASN A 203 20.27 -27.91 -1.15
N LYS A 204 20.58 -26.96 -0.26
CA LYS A 204 21.03 -27.23 1.12
C LYS A 204 20.13 -28.22 1.89
N LEU A 205 18.81 -28.16 1.71
CA LEU A 205 17.88 -29.09 2.36
C LEU A 205 18.04 -30.52 1.82
N LEU A 206 18.11 -30.67 0.50
CA LEU A 206 18.34 -31.98 -0.12
C LEU A 206 19.72 -32.54 0.23
N ALA A 207 20.76 -31.71 0.20
CA ALA A 207 22.11 -32.09 0.58
C ALA A 207 22.16 -32.57 2.04
N GLY A 208 21.59 -31.80 2.98
CA GLY A 208 21.50 -32.18 4.39
C GLY A 208 20.69 -33.46 4.58
N GLY A 209 19.54 -33.57 3.93
CA GLY A 209 18.71 -34.78 3.97
C GLY A 209 19.43 -36.02 3.44
N SER A 210 20.18 -35.89 2.34
CA SER A 210 20.98 -36.97 1.78
C SER A 210 22.06 -37.44 2.75
N VAL A 211 22.76 -36.52 3.42
CA VAL A 211 23.78 -36.87 4.42
C VAL A 211 23.16 -37.66 5.58
N VAL A 212 22.04 -37.18 6.12
CA VAL A 212 21.34 -37.89 7.21
C VAL A 212 20.87 -39.27 6.75
N ALA A 213 20.28 -39.38 5.55
CA ALA A 213 19.84 -40.66 5.01
C ALA A 213 21.00 -41.66 4.83
N THR A 214 22.16 -41.20 4.34
CA THR A 214 23.35 -42.05 4.22
C THR A 214 23.84 -42.53 5.59
N LEU A 215 23.87 -41.66 6.60
CA LEU A 215 24.27 -42.05 7.97
C LEU A 215 23.31 -43.09 8.56
N LEU A 216 22.00 -42.89 8.40
CA LEU A 216 20.99 -43.85 8.85
C LEU A 216 21.10 -45.19 8.11
N PHE A 217 21.38 -45.17 6.82
CA PHE A 217 21.61 -46.37 6.02
C PHE A 217 22.84 -47.13 6.50
N VAL A 218 23.97 -46.45 6.69
CA VAL A 218 25.21 -47.07 7.22
C VAL A 218 24.96 -47.67 8.59
N LEU A 219 24.29 -46.94 9.49
CA LEU A 219 23.95 -47.44 10.82
C LEU A 219 23.04 -48.68 10.75
N SER A 220 22.04 -48.68 9.86
CA SER A 220 21.16 -49.84 9.66
C SER A 220 21.93 -51.06 9.16
N VAL A 221 22.87 -50.87 8.23
CA VAL A 221 23.74 -51.94 7.73
C VAL A 221 24.65 -52.48 8.83
N LEU A 222 25.21 -51.62 9.68
CA LEU A 222 26.06 -52.03 10.81
C LEU A 222 25.28 -52.87 11.83
N VAL A 223 24.03 -52.49 12.13
CA VAL A 223 23.13 -53.22 13.03
C VAL A 223 22.74 -54.57 12.45
N ILE A 224 22.34 -54.64 11.18
CA ILE A 224 21.98 -55.90 10.51
C ILE A 224 23.20 -56.83 10.38
N GLY A 225 24.39 -56.26 10.17
CA GLY A 225 25.65 -56.99 10.06
C GLY A 225 26.24 -57.44 11.40
N GLY A 226 25.66 -57.05 12.54
CA GLY A 226 26.14 -57.42 13.88
C GLY A 226 27.49 -56.81 14.27
N ILE A 227 27.88 -55.68 13.66
CA ILE A 227 29.11 -54.94 13.99
C ILE A 227 28.90 -54.06 15.24
N ILE A 228 27.67 -53.55 15.41
CA ILE A 228 27.16 -52.82 16.57
C ILE A 228 25.83 -53.49 16.95
#